data_AF-A0A7S8ICZ7-F1
#
_entry.id   AF-A0A7S8ICZ7-F1
#
_cell.length_a   1.000
_cell.length_b   1.000
_cell.length_c   1.000
_cell.angle_alpha   90.00
_cell.angle_beta   90.00
_cell.angle_gamma   90.00
#
_symmetry.space_group_name_H-M   'P 1'
#
loop_
_entity.id
_entity.type
_entity.pdbx_description
1 polymer ?
#
loop_
_entity_poly.entity_id
_entity_poly.type
_entity_poly.pdbx_seq_one_letter_code
_entity_poly.pdbx_strand_id
1 'polypeptide(L)'
;MWITFRHFMQTYVDDVRYGFRKYAPDMNNFEVRQGVDAQGAFTVQYPDEKLAMPERFRFVPFLVVEDYDHEERPGKDWCTSCGICAKVCPPQCIWIVRSNDPETGRPVPEPEAFFIDIDICMNCGFCAEFCPFDAIKMDHDYELASYDRTTNHIFDKEKLSKEFRYWKTIAPTRAIEEAEARGGWEHKDAQKAARRGGSARTSRTNQDTGRAEKREAVASREAVAEAPASATSAEDEKAKRREAALQRKAARAAKTETAESAPSEAEGQQPWNDSEDEKAKRREAALRRKAARAAKRADDSE
;
A
#
# COMPACT_ATOMS: atom_id res chain seq x y z
N MET A 1 -45.54 8.78 -23.79
CA MET A 1 -45.73 10.02 -23.00
C MET A 1 -46.42 9.80 -21.65
N TRP A 2 -47.25 8.76 -21.48
CA TRP A 2 -47.92 8.47 -20.19
C TRP A 2 -46.96 8.01 -19.08
N ILE A 3 -45.98 7.17 -19.42
CA ILE A 3 -44.99 6.64 -18.46
C ILE A 3 -44.12 7.76 -17.87
N THR A 4 -43.63 8.67 -18.72
CA THR A 4 -42.83 9.82 -18.30
C THR A 4 -43.62 10.78 -17.42
N PHE A 5 -44.90 11.01 -17.73
CA PHE A 5 -45.78 11.85 -16.91
C PHE A 5 -46.10 11.21 -15.56
N ARG A 6 -46.30 9.88 -15.51
CA ARG A 6 -46.46 9.13 -14.26
C ARG A 6 -45.23 9.26 -13.38
N HIS A 7 -44.02 9.07 -13.91
CA HIS A 7 -42.79 9.24 -13.15
C HIS A 7 -42.63 10.67 -12.64
N PHE A 8 -42.92 11.67 -13.48
CA PHE A 8 -42.90 13.08 -13.09
C PHE A 8 -43.84 13.39 -11.91
N MET A 9 -45.08 12.91 -11.98
CA MET A 9 -46.05 13.08 -10.90
C MET A 9 -45.65 12.31 -9.64
N GLN A 10 -45.13 11.09 -9.77
CA GLN A 10 -44.65 10.31 -8.63
C GLN A 10 -43.47 11.00 -7.92
N THR A 11 -42.54 11.61 -8.66
CA THR A 11 -41.44 12.40 -8.07
C THR A 11 -41.97 13.56 -7.25
N TYR A 12 -42.91 14.35 -7.78
CA TYR A 12 -43.47 15.49 -7.06
C TYR A 12 -44.27 15.08 -5.81
N VAL A 13 -45.03 13.98 -5.89
CA VAL A 13 -45.77 13.44 -4.74
C VAL A 13 -44.81 12.94 -3.66
N ASP A 14 -43.71 12.31 -4.05
CA ASP A 14 -42.71 11.81 -3.11
C ASP A 14 -41.92 12.97 -2.47
N ASP A 15 -41.56 14.00 -3.24
CA ASP A 15 -40.92 15.21 -2.71
C ASP A 15 -41.81 15.94 -1.70
N VAL A 16 -43.13 16.00 -1.93
CA VAL A 16 -44.09 16.55 -0.97
C VAL A 16 -44.24 15.64 0.26
N ARG A 17 -44.24 14.31 0.09
CA ARG A 17 -44.34 13.32 1.18
C ARG A 17 -43.15 13.41 2.15
N TYR A 18 -41.95 13.62 1.62
CA TYR A 18 -40.74 13.86 2.42
C TYR A 18 -40.58 15.32 2.85
N GLY A 19 -41.59 16.18 2.65
CA GLY A 19 -41.59 17.57 3.09
C GLY A 19 -40.47 18.41 2.46
N PHE A 20 -40.12 18.13 1.19
CA PHE A 20 -38.94 18.65 0.49
C PHE A 20 -37.59 18.31 1.16
N ARG A 21 -37.59 17.51 2.23
CA ARG A 21 -36.39 17.04 2.95
C ARG A 21 -35.86 15.70 2.43
N LYS A 22 -36.41 15.19 1.32
CA LYS A 22 -35.85 14.02 0.62
C LYS A 22 -34.37 14.23 0.32
N TYR A 23 -34.00 15.47 -0.02
CA TYR A 23 -32.63 15.89 -0.36
C TYR A 23 -31.78 16.33 0.84
N ALA A 24 -32.24 16.10 2.07
CA ALA A 24 -31.42 16.38 3.25
C ALA A 24 -30.33 15.29 3.42
N PRO A 25 -29.12 15.67 3.86
CA PRO A 25 -27.99 14.75 4.06
C PRO A 25 -28.14 13.93 5.36
N ASP A 26 -29.27 13.25 5.53
CA ASP A 26 -29.51 12.33 6.64
C ASP A 26 -29.21 10.90 6.18
N MET A 27 -28.51 10.10 7.00
CA MET A 27 -28.16 8.72 6.68
C MET A 27 -29.40 7.84 6.46
N ASN A 28 -30.53 8.18 7.09
CA ASN A 28 -31.79 7.45 6.87
C ASN A 28 -32.36 7.64 5.46
N ASN A 29 -32.07 8.76 4.80
CA ASN A 29 -32.52 9.01 3.43
C ASN A 29 -31.72 8.16 2.41
N PHE A 30 -30.54 7.67 2.77
CA PHE A 30 -29.69 6.85 1.90
C PHE A 30 -30.32 5.49 1.58
N GLU A 31 -30.80 4.78 2.60
CA GLU A 31 -31.41 3.45 2.45
C GLU A 31 -32.67 3.49 1.61
N VAL A 32 -33.47 4.55 1.79
CA VAL A 32 -34.69 4.77 1.01
C VAL A 32 -34.36 5.10 -0.45
N ARG A 33 -33.26 5.83 -0.71
CA ARG A 33 -32.87 6.26 -2.06
C ARG A 33 -32.21 5.20 -2.90
N GLN A 34 -31.35 4.38 -2.29
CA GLN A 34 -30.70 3.26 -2.95
C GLN A 34 -31.52 1.96 -2.87
N GLY A 35 -32.61 1.99 -2.09
CA GLY A 35 -33.54 0.88 -1.96
C GLY A 35 -34.26 0.56 -3.27
N VAL A 36 -34.63 -0.72 -3.41
CA VAL A 36 -35.38 -1.23 -4.56
C VAL A 36 -36.78 -0.58 -4.66
N ASP A 37 -37.29 -0.09 -3.53
CA ASP A 37 -38.61 0.52 -3.39
C ASP A 37 -38.63 2.03 -3.68
N ALA A 38 -37.50 2.63 -4.06
CA ALA A 38 -37.43 4.04 -4.41
C ALA A 38 -38.38 4.35 -5.58
N GLN A 39 -39.22 5.37 -5.43
CA GLN A 39 -40.14 5.84 -6.48
C GLN A 39 -39.82 7.29 -6.86
N GLY A 40 -40.04 7.64 -8.13
CA GLY A 40 -39.78 8.99 -8.67
C GLY A 40 -38.37 9.13 -9.27
N ALA A 41 -37.71 10.26 -9.03
CA ALA A 41 -36.36 10.53 -9.51
C ALA A 41 -35.32 9.80 -8.66
N PHE A 42 -34.52 8.96 -9.31
CA PHE A 42 -33.41 8.19 -8.71
C PHE A 42 -32.06 8.93 -8.75
N THR A 43 -32.02 10.07 -9.43
CA THR A 43 -30.79 10.86 -9.64
C THR A 43 -30.47 11.71 -8.43
N VAL A 44 -29.19 11.80 -8.09
CA VAL A 44 -28.65 12.68 -7.04
C VAL A 44 -28.04 13.92 -7.68
N GLN A 45 -28.29 15.10 -7.10
CA GLN A 45 -27.77 16.37 -7.61
C GLN A 45 -26.35 16.65 -7.10
N TYR A 46 -25.36 15.99 -7.70
CA TYR A 46 -23.95 16.27 -7.44
C TYR A 46 -23.56 17.66 -8.00
N PRO A 47 -22.78 18.50 -7.29
CA PRO A 47 -21.99 18.23 -6.08
C PRO A 47 -22.67 18.61 -4.75
N ASP A 48 -23.80 19.32 -4.79
CA ASP A 48 -24.49 19.82 -3.60
C ASP A 48 -25.00 18.67 -2.72
N GLU A 49 -25.40 17.58 -3.36
CA GLU A 49 -25.83 16.36 -2.72
C GLU A 49 -24.89 15.20 -3.07
N LYS A 50 -24.39 14.52 -2.04
CA LYS A 50 -23.49 13.38 -2.16
C LYS A 50 -24.15 12.13 -1.58
N LEU A 51 -23.82 10.98 -2.17
CA LEU A 51 -24.23 9.70 -1.62
C LEU A 51 -23.49 9.44 -0.31
N ALA A 52 -24.21 8.92 0.69
CA ALA A 52 -23.56 8.45 1.90
C ALA A 52 -22.64 7.27 1.55
N MET A 53 -21.38 7.35 1.96
CA MET A 53 -20.43 6.30 1.66
C MET A 53 -20.51 5.20 2.72
N PRO A 54 -20.52 3.92 2.31
CA PRO A 54 -20.49 2.83 3.27
C PRO A 54 -19.16 2.85 4.02
N GLU A 55 -19.19 2.46 5.29
CA GLU A 55 -18.00 2.42 6.15
C GLU A 55 -16.83 1.63 5.53
N ARG A 56 -17.11 0.54 4.79
CA ARG A 56 -16.10 -0.32 4.14
C ARG A 56 -15.70 0.15 2.74
N PHE A 57 -16.05 1.37 2.35
CA PHE A 57 -15.59 1.95 1.09
C PHE A 57 -14.06 1.99 1.03
N ARG A 58 -13.51 1.80 -0.18
CA ARG A 58 -12.08 1.68 -0.42
C ARG A 58 -11.68 2.59 -1.57
N PHE A 59 -10.86 3.60 -1.30
CA PHE A 59 -10.23 4.40 -2.33
C PHE A 59 -8.72 4.53 -2.09
N VAL A 60 -8.19 5.74 -1.87
CA VAL A 60 -6.76 5.92 -1.65
C VAL A 60 -6.40 5.50 -0.22
N PRO A 61 -5.34 4.72 -0.02
CA PRO A 61 -4.91 4.39 1.33
C PRO A 61 -4.21 5.60 1.98
N PHE A 62 -4.35 5.74 3.30
CA PHE A 62 -3.69 6.76 4.12
C PHE A 62 -2.96 6.11 5.30
N LEU A 63 -1.98 6.82 5.86
CA LEU A 63 -1.20 6.39 7.02
C LEU A 63 -1.81 6.94 8.30
N VAL A 64 -1.99 6.07 9.29
CA VAL A 64 -2.49 6.47 10.61
C VAL A 64 -1.34 6.99 11.45
N VAL A 65 -1.56 8.17 12.02
CA VAL A 65 -0.69 8.82 12.98
C VAL A 65 -1.44 8.98 14.30
N GLU A 66 -0.75 8.84 15.42
CA GLU A 66 -1.30 9.21 16.72
C GLU A 66 -1.81 10.66 16.70
N ASP A 67 -2.93 10.91 17.39
CA ASP A 67 -3.48 12.24 17.53
C ASP A 67 -2.44 13.20 18.14
N TYR A 68 -2.37 14.44 17.66
CA TYR A 68 -1.43 15.43 18.21
C TYR A 68 -1.69 15.79 19.68
N ASP A 69 -2.92 15.60 20.17
CA ASP A 69 -3.28 15.79 21.57
C ASP A 69 -2.95 14.58 22.47
N HIS A 70 -2.32 13.53 21.93
CA HIS A 70 -2.04 12.32 22.67
C HIS A 70 -0.92 12.53 23.71
N GLU A 71 -1.19 12.16 24.96
CA GLU A 71 -0.36 12.50 26.12
C GLU A 71 1.06 11.91 26.09
N GLU A 72 1.23 10.70 25.51
CA GLU A 72 2.54 10.02 25.50
C GLU A 72 3.33 10.22 24.21
N ARG A 73 2.63 10.30 23.07
CA ARG A 73 3.20 10.14 21.73
C ARG A 73 2.41 10.98 20.72
N PRO A 74 2.51 12.32 20.80
CA PRO A 74 1.80 13.19 19.88
C PRO A 74 2.38 13.06 18.46
N GLY A 75 1.54 12.87 17.46
CA GLY A 75 1.96 12.90 16.05
C GLY A 75 2.93 11.79 15.62
N LYS A 76 2.98 10.68 16.37
CA LYS A 76 3.87 9.55 16.07
C LYS A 76 3.24 8.66 14.98
N ASP A 77 4.07 8.15 14.06
CA ASP A 77 3.59 7.23 13.02
C ASP A 77 3.34 5.83 13.58
N TRP A 78 2.23 5.20 13.18
CA TRP A 78 2.01 3.77 13.46
C TRP A 78 2.86 2.86 12.58
N CYS A 79 3.35 3.38 11.45
CA CYS A 79 4.09 2.62 10.46
C CYS A 79 5.50 2.31 10.97
N THR A 80 5.88 1.03 10.96
CA THR A 80 7.22 0.57 11.38
C THR A 80 8.16 0.29 10.21
N SER A 81 7.80 0.75 9.00
CA SER A 81 8.56 0.52 7.75
C SER A 81 8.88 -0.95 7.44
N CYS A 82 8.06 -1.90 7.91
CA CYS A 82 8.25 -3.35 7.69
C CYS A 82 8.27 -3.76 6.21
N GLY A 83 7.57 -3.04 5.33
CA GLY A 83 7.56 -3.26 3.89
C GLY A 83 6.62 -4.36 3.37
N ILE A 84 5.78 -4.94 4.24
CA ILE A 84 4.82 -5.98 3.84
C ILE A 84 3.77 -5.41 2.87
N CYS A 85 3.28 -4.19 3.13
CA CYS A 85 2.31 -3.50 2.27
C CYS A 85 2.84 -3.29 0.84
N ALA A 86 4.12 -2.90 0.69
CA ALA A 86 4.75 -2.75 -0.63
C ALA A 86 4.90 -4.11 -1.34
N LYS A 87 5.20 -5.18 -0.60
CA LYS A 87 5.35 -6.53 -1.16
C LYS A 87 4.02 -7.15 -1.62
N VAL A 88 2.94 -6.92 -0.89
CA VAL A 88 1.61 -7.48 -1.20
C VAL A 88 0.86 -6.67 -2.26
N CYS A 89 1.26 -5.42 -2.49
CA CYS A 89 0.66 -4.53 -3.47
C CYS A 89 0.74 -5.17 -4.88
N PRO A 90 -0.39 -5.55 -5.51
CA PRO A 90 -0.36 -6.21 -6.82
C PRO A 90 0.30 -5.37 -7.92
N PRO A 91 0.03 -4.06 -8.04
CA PRO A 91 0.70 -3.23 -9.04
C PRO A 91 2.02 -2.61 -8.54
N GLN A 92 2.45 -2.92 -7.30
CA GLN A 92 3.70 -2.44 -6.71
C GLN A 92 3.86 -0.90 -6.70
N CYS A 93 2.80 -0.18 -6.32
CA CYS A 93 2.76 1.30 -6.33
C CYS A 93 3.26 1.98 -5.04
N ILE A 94 3.77 1.22 -4.07
CA ILE A 94 4.18 1.74 -2.76
C ILE A 94 5.71 1.71 -2.66
N TRP A 95 6.31 2.86 -2.35
CA TRP A 95 7.75 2.99 -2.09
C TRP A 95 8.01 3.40 -0.64
N ILE A 96 8.93 2.70 0.03
CA ILE A 96 9.21 2.89 1.46
C ILE A 96 10.71 2.99 1.67
N VAL A 97 11.14 4.10 2.27
CA VAL A 97 12.51 4.33 2.73
C VAL A 97 12.54 4.13 4.24
N ARG A 98 13.40 3.21 4.70
CA ARG A 98 13.56 2.91 6.13
C ARG A 98 14.54 3.89 6.74
N SER A 99 14.20 4.45 7.90
CA SER A 99 15.14 5.28 8.65
C SER A 99 16.14 4.41 9.42
N ASN A 100 17.37 4.90 9.53
CA ASN A 100 18.38 4.37 10.42
C ASN A 100 18.75 5.45 11.43
N ASP A 101 19.05 5.03 12.64
CA ASP A 101 19.56 5.91 13.69
C ASP A 101 20.93 6.47 13.26
N PRO A 102 21.10 7.80 13.19
CA PRO A 102 22.36 8.41 12.75
C PRO A 102 23.53 8.14 13.70
N GLU A 103 23.27 7.88 14.98
CA GLU A 103 24.34 7.62 15.97
C GLU A 103 24.69 6.14 16.07
N THR A 104 23.68 5.26 16.05
CA THR A 104 23.89 3.82 16.28
C THR A 104 23.91 2.98 15.00
N GLY A 105 23.48 3.55 13.87
CA GLY A 105 23.33 2.85 12.58
C GLY A 105 22.27 1.74 12.60
N ARG A 106 21.48 1.63 13.67
CA ARG A 106 20.44 0.61 13.81
C ARG A 106 19.15 1.04 13.10
N PRO A 107 18.39 0.10 12.54
CA PRO A 107 17.10 0.42 11.93
C PRO A 107 16.12 0.92 12.99
N VAL A 108 15.49 2.07 12.72
CA VAL A 108 14.44 2.64 13.58
C VAL A 108 13.09 2.15 13.04
N PRO A 109 12.12 1.82 13.91
CA PRO A 109 10.79 1.39 13.49
C PRO A 109 9.93 2.58 13.03
N GLU A 110 10.44 3.39 12.11
CA GLU A 110 9.76 4.53 11.48
C GLU A 110 10.13 4.60 10.00
N PRO A 111 9.24 5.06 9.11
CA PRO A 111 9.59 5.36 7.73
C PRO A 111 10.23 6.76 7.65
N GLU A 112 11.39 6.84 7.00
CA GLU A 112 11.99 8.13 6.62
C GLU A 112 11.15 8.79 5.53
N ALA A 113 10.79 8.01 4.50
CA ALA A 113 9.91 8.45 3.43
C ALA A 113 8.96 7.32 3.04
N PHE A 114 7.74 7.69 2.67
CA PHE A 114 6.70 6.78 2.24
C PHE A 114 5.97 7.43 1.08
N PHE A 115 5.89 6.74 -0.05
CA PHE A 115 5.25 7.25 -1.25
C PHE A 115 4.24 6.24 -1.77
N ILE A 116 3.10 6.73 -2.24
CA ILE A 116 2.11 5.94 -2.98
C ILE A 116 1.80 6.65 -4.29
N ASP A 117 1.99 5.94 -5.39
CA ASP A 117 1.50 6.36 -6.69
C ASP A 117 0.01 5.95 -6.83
N ILE A 118 -0.87 6.93 -6.90
CA ILE A 118 -2.33 6.70 -6.98
C ILE A 118 -2.78 6.36 -8.39
N ASP A 119 -2.05 6.80 -9.42
CA ASP A 119 -2.38 6.44 -10.80
C ASP A 119 -2.20 4.94 -11.06
N ILE A 120 -1.24 4.34 -10.35
CA ILE A 120 -0.93 2.91 -10.46
C ILE A 120 -1.75 2.10 -9.44
N CYS A 121 -2.16 2.72 -8.34
CA CYS A 121 -2.97 2.06 -7.31
C CYS A 121 -4.31 1.59 -7.87
N MET A 122 -4.65 0.32 -7.64
CA MET A 122 -5.95 -0.26 -8.04
C MET A 122 -6.97 -0.30 -6.89
N ASN A 123 -6.71 0.41 -5.80
CA ASN A 123 -7.59 0.57 -4.63
C ASN A 123 -8.09 -0.75 -3.99
N CYS A 124 -7.34 -1.85 -4.16
CA CYS A 124 -7.76 -3.19 -3.71
C CYS A 124 -7.85 -3.36 -2.19
N GLY A 125 -7.12 -2.56 -1.40
CA GLY A 125 -7.11 -2.64 0.06
C GLY A 125 -6.21 -3.71 0.68
N PHE A 126 -5.43 -4.45 -0.11
CA PHE A 126 -4.49 -5.45 0.45
C PHE A 126 -3.43 -4.83 1.35
N CYS A 127 -2.99 -3.61 1.09
CA CYS A 127 -2.06 -2.93 1.98
C CYS A 127 -2.63 -2.75 3.40
N ALA A 128 -3.92 -2.44 3.52
CA ALA A 128 -4.60 -2.26 4.80
C ALA A 128 -4.88 -3.58 5.52
N GLU A 129 -5.21 -4.64 4.78
CA GLU A 129 -5.54 -5.95 5.37
C GLU A 129 -4.30 -6.74 5.82
N PHE A 130 -3.17 -6.58 5.12
CA PHE A 130 -1.93 -7.30 5.44
C PHE A 130 -0.98 -6.51 6.34
N CYS A 131 -1.34 -5.30 6.76
CA CYS A 131 -0.51 -4.53 7.68
C CYS A 131 -0.59 -5.13 9.10
N PRO A 132 0.51 -5.68 9.66
CA PRO A 132 0.47 -6.29 10.99
C PRO A 132 0.33 -5.28 12.13
N PHE A 133 0.59 -3.99 11.85
CA PHE A 133 0.48 -2.89 12.80
C PHE A 133 -0.73 -2.01 12.51
N ASP A 134 -1.54 -2.36 11.49
CA ASP A 134 -2.69 -1.57 11.06
C ASP A 134 -2.40 -0.08 10.79
N ALA A 135 -1.17 0.21 10.38
CA ALA A 135 -0.68 1.57 10.17
C ALA A 135 -1.20 2.24 8.89
N ILE A 136 -1.76 1.45 7.96
CA ILE A 136 -2.31 1.94 6.70
C ILE A 136 -3.77 1.52 6.59
N LYS A 137 -4.65 2.48 6.30
CA LYS A 137 -6.10 2.30 6.22
C LYS A 137 -6.61 2.85 4.89
N MET A 138 -7.81 2.44 4.51
CA MET A 138 -8.44 2.87 3.26
C MET A 138 -9.26 4.13 3.50
N ASP A 139 -9.05 5.14 2.68
CA ASP A 139 -9.75 6.42 2.79
C ASP A 139 -11.08 6.42 2.04
N HIS A 140 -11.90 7.42 2.37
CA HIS A 140 -13.16 7.78 1.74
C HIS A 140 -13.05 9.02 0.85
N ASP A 141 -11.89 9.67 0.77
CA ASP A 141 -11.69 10.74 -0.20
C ASP A 141 -11.58 10.16 -1.61
N TYR A 142 -12.59 10.40 -2.45
CA TYR A 142 -12.64 9.95 -3.85
C TYR A 142 -12.51 11.09 -4.87
N GLU A 143 -12.49 12.35 -4.43
CA GLU A 143 -12.52 13.53 -5.32
C GLU A 143 -11.10 14.05 -5.61
N LEU A 144 -10.23 13.16 -6.08
CA LEU A 144 -8.79 13.41 -6.25
C LEU A 144 -8.37 13.80 -7.67
N ALA A 145 -9.33 14.16 -8.53
CA ALA A 145 -9.04 14.48 -9.92
C ALA A 145 -8.09 15.69 -10.04
N SER A 146 -6.93 15.49 -10.65
CA SER A 146 -5.97 16.56 -10.96
C SER A 146 -5.62 16.60 -12.45
N TYR A 147 -5.15 17.77 -12.90
CA TYR A 147 -4.63 17.95 -14.25
C TYR A 147 -3.18 17.48 -14.40
N ASP A 148 -2.43 17.45 -13.30
CA ASP A 148 -1.04 17.03 -13.29
C ASP A 148 -0.88 15.62 -12.72
N ARG A 149 -0.10 14.82 -13.43
CA ARG A 149 0.18 13.43 -13.08
C ARG A 149 1.25 13.32 -12.01
N THR A 150 2.36 14.05 -12.17
CA THR A 150 3.60 13.77 -11.45
C THR A 150 3.65 14.40 -10.06
N THR A 151 3.10 15.59 -9.89
CA THR A 151 3.20 16.35 -8.63
C THR A 151 2.05 16.00 -7.69
N ASN A 152 0.84 15.81 -8.24
CA ASN A 152 -0.36 15.71 -7.43
C ASN A 152 -0.77 14.27 -7.12
N HIS A 153 -0.48 13.28 -7.99
CA HIS A 153 -0.91 11.88 -7.82
C HIS A 153 0.13 10.97 -7.18
N ILE A 154 1.35 11.46 -6.96
CA ILE A 154 2.32 10.81 -6.08
C ILE A 154 2.13 11.42 -4.69
N PHE A 155 1.62 10.62 -3.76
CA PHE A 155 1.38 11.08 -2.41
C PHE A 155 2.57 10.74 -1.52
N ASP A 156 3.14 11.79 -0.92
CA ASP A 156 4.21 11.70 0.06
C ASP A 156 3.66 11.37 1.44
N LYS A 157 4.56 10.99 2.36
CA LYS A 157 4.24 10.61 3.74
C LYS A 157 3.37 11.66 4.43
N GLU A 158 3.71 12.94 4.30
CA GLU A 158 2.98 14.05 4.94
C GLU A 158 1.54 14.19 4.43
N LYS A 159 1.31 13.93 3.14
CA LYS A 159 -0.03 13.97 2.55
C LYS A 159 -0.85 12.75 2.94
N LEU A 160 -0.19 11.61 3.15
CA LEU A 160 -0.82 10.36 3.57
C LEU A 160 -1.09 10.31 5.07
N SER A 161 -0.31 11.01 5.90
CA SER A 161 -0.47 11.00 7.34
C SER A 161 -1.77 11.69 7.75
N LYS A 162 -2.65 10.92 8.40
CA LYS A 162 -3.88 11.43 9.01
C LYS A 162 -4.01 10.90 10.44
N GLU A 163 -4.61 11.73 11.29
CA GLU A 163 -4.83 11.40 12.69
C GLU A 163 -5.77 10.21 12.88
N PHE A 164 -5.64 9.53 14.00
CA PHE A 164 -6.49 8.40 14.34
C PHE A 164 -7.96 8.81 14.59
N ARG A 165 -8.21 10.03 15.07
CA ARG A 165 -9.57 10.64 15.10
C ARG A 165 -10.24 10.67 13.73
N TYR A 166 -9.49 10.95 12.67
CA TYR A 166 -10.05 10.97 11.32
C TYR A 166 -10.58 9.59 10.92
N TRP A 167 -9.83 8.53 11.25
CA TRP A 167 -10.27 7.16 11.00
C TRP A 167 -11.57 6.80 11.73
N LYS A 168 -11.75 7.25 12.98
CA LYS A 168 -13.01 7.08 13.74
C LYS A 168 -14.21 7.71 13.05
N THR A 169 -14.04 8.87 12.44
CA THR A 169 -15.12 9.58 11.75
C THR A 169 -15.57 8.82 10.52
N ILE A 170 -14.62 8.22 9.79
CA ILE A 170 -14.90 7.47 8.57
C ILE A 170 -15.51 6.10 8.86
N ALA A 171 -14.93 5.39 9.82
CA ALA A 171 -15.25 3.99 10.09
C ALA A 171 -15.42 3.73 11.59
N PRO A 172 -16.51 4.22 12.22
CA PRO A 172 -16.69 4.13 13.66
C PRO A 172 -16.83 2.69 14.16
N THR A 173 -17.62 1.84 13.50
CA THR A 173 -17.86 0.46 13.91
C THR A 173 -16.56 -0.36 13.85
N ARG A 174 -15.85 -0.26 12.72
CA ARG A 174 -14.59 -0.96 12.48
C ARG A 174 -13.48 -0.45 13.39
N ALA A 175 -13.42 0.86 13.63
CA ALA A 175 -12.43 1.43 14.52
C ALA A 175 -12.61 0.95 15.98
N ILE A 176 -13.85 0.68 16.40
CA ILE A 176 -14.15 0.05 17.69
C ILE A 176 -13.72 -1.42 17.68
N GLU A 177 -14.18 -2.21 16.69
CA GLU A 177 -13.82 -3.63 16.55
C GLU A 177 -12.29 -3.84 16.56
N GLU A 178 -11.57 -3.03 15.78
CA GLU A 178 -10.12 -3.11 15.68
C GLU A 178 -9.43 -2.75 17.00
N ALA A 179 -9.97 -1.80 17.75
CA ALA A 179 -9.39 -1.44 19.03
C ALA A 179 -9.71 -2.45 20.14
N GLU A 180 -10.89 -3.04 20.13
CA GLU A 180 -11.21 -4.17 20.98
C GLU A 180 -10.25 -5.34 20.71
N ALA A 181 -9.97 -5.63 19.43
CA ALA A 181 -8.99 -6.64 19.04
C ALA A 181 -7.56 -6.32 19.53
N ARG A 182 -7.20 -5.04 19.60
CA ARG A 182 -5.90 -4.57 20.15
C ARG A 182 -5.87 -4.46 21.69
N GLY A 183 -7.01 -4.67 22.36
CA GLY A 183 -7.11 -4.54 23.82
C GLY A 183 -7.21 -3.09 24.32
N GLY A 184 -7.69 -2.16 23.49
CA GLY A 184 -7.95 -0.76 23.84
C GLY A 184 -7.31 0.28 22.91
N TRP A 185 -7.81 1.52 22.98
CA TRP A 185 -7.32 2.70 22.22
C TRP A 185 -6.09 3.36 22.86
N GLU A 186 -5.99 3.33 24.19
CA GLU A 186 -4.85 3.89 24.91
C GLU A 186 -3.79 2.80 25.10
N HIS A 187 -2.62 3.00 24.49
CA HIS A 187 -1.47 2.12 24.66
C HIS A 187 -0.79 2.24 26.04
N LYS A 188 -1.57 2.28 27.12
CA LYS A 188 -1.07 2.11 28.50
C LYS A 188 -1.36 0.71 29.06
N ASP A 189 -2.43 0.05 28.63
CA ASP A 189 -2.88 -1.23 29.23
C ASP A 189 -2.38 -2.50 28.53
N ALA A 190 -2.10 -2.48 27.22
CA ALA A 190 -1.30 -3.54 26.58
C ALA A 190 0.14 -3.57 27.15
N GLN A 191 0.68 -2.40 27.52
CA GLN A 191 1.97 -2.25 28.20
C GLN A 191 1.93 -2.68 29.68
N LYS A 192 0.79 -2.55 30.37
CA LYS A 192 0.64 -2.99 31.78
C LYS A 192 0.25 -4.46 31.92
N ALA A 193 -0.53 -5.02 30.99
CA ALA A 193 -0.93 -6.42 30.95
C ALA A 193 0.22 -7.37 30.57
N ALA A 194 1.13 -6.96 29.68
CA ALA A 194 2.36 -7.71 29.42
C ALA A 194 3.35 -7.67 30.60
N ARG A 195 3.30 -6.60 31.42
CA ARG A 195 4.17 -6.42 32.59
C ARG A 195 3.69 -7.15 33.85
N ARG A 196 2.40 -7.49 33.95
CA ARG A 196 1.82 -8.31 35.03
C ARG A 196 1.72 -9.78 34.60
N GLY A 197 2.78 -10.56 34.84
CA GLY A 197 2.58 -11.99 35.07
C GLY A 197 1.56 -12.21 36.19
N GLY A 198 0.76 -13.27 36.08
CA GLY A 198 -0.19 -13.68 37.11
C GLY A 198 -0.67 -15.12 36.92
N SER A 199 0.26 -16.08 36.92
CA SER A 199 0.08 -17.48 37.35
C SER A 199 -1.25 -18.18 36.98
N ALA A 200 -1.30 -18.85 35.83
CA ALA A 200 -1.99 -20.15 35.72
C ALA A 200 -1.63 -20.83 34.39
N ARG A 201 -0.90 -21.94 34.51
CA ARG A 201 -0.83 -22.99 33.51
C ARG A 201 -2.23 -23.59 33.37
N THR A 202 -2.95 -23.23 32.31
CA THR A 202 -4.19 -23.94 31.94
C THR A 202 -3.98 -24.62 30.60
N SER A 203 -3.94 -25.95 30.66
CA SER A 203 -3.86 -26.87 29.54
C SER A 203 -4.95 -26.57 28.51
N ARG A 204 -4.56 -26.27 27.26
CA ARG A 204 -5.46 -26.43 26.13
C ARG A 204 -5.52 -27.91 25.76
N THR A 205 -6.59 -28.55 26.20
CA THR A 205 -6.98 -29.90 25.82
C THR A 205 -7.52 -29.87 24.38
N ASN A 206 -6.79 -30.54 23.51
CA ASN A 206 -7.27 -31.39 22.41
C ASN A 206 -8.27 -30.82 21.39
N GLN A 207 -7.74 -30.37 20.25
CA GLN A 207 -8.31 -30.62 18.92
C GLN A 207 -7.14 -30.87 17.95
N ASP A 208 -6.64 -32.10 17.94
CA ASP A 208 -5.68 -32.57 16.94
C ASP A 208 -6.11 -33.97 16.45
N THR A 209 -7.23 -34.04 15.75
CA THR A 209 -7.70 -35.24 15.03
C THR A 209 -7.58 -35.06 13.51
N GLY A 210 -6.48 -34.46 13.05
CA GLY A 210 -6.18 -34.33 11.62
C GLY A 210 -4.70 -34.47 11.25
N ARG A 211 -3.81 -34.66 12.22
CA ARG A 211 -2.36 -34.65 11.99
C ARG A 211 -1.67 -36.01 12.17
N ALA A 212 -2.37 -37.03 12.69
CA ALA A 212 -1.85 -38.39 12.80
C ALA A 212 -1.91 -39.16 11.46
N GLU A 213 -3.02 -39.06 10.73
CA GLU A 213 -3.20 -39.81 9.47
C GLU A 213 -2.31 -39.32 8.31
N LYS A 214 -1.80 -38.08 8.39
CA LYS A 214 -0.92 -37.52 7.36
C LYS A 214 0.57 -37.83 7.57
N ARG A 215 0.95 -38.41 8.71
CA ARG A 215 2.33 -38.82 8.99
C ARG A 215 2.61 -40.28 8.58
N GLU A 216 1.62 -41.15 8.57
CA GLU A 216 1.77 -42.53 8.07
C GLU A 216 1.75 -42.64 6.53
N ALA A 217 1.12 -41.69 5.83
CA ALA A 217 1.09 -41.66 4.36
C ALA A 217 2.38 -41.15 3.69
N VAL A 218 3.27 -40.49 4.45
CA VAL A 218 4.54 -39.96 3.94
C VAL A 218 5.71 -40.93 4.20
N ALA A 219 5.68 -41.67 5.32
CA ALA A 219 6.69 -42.67 5.65
C ALA A 219 6.67 -43.92 4.74
N SER A 220 5.55 -44.18 4.06
CA SER A 220 5.40 -45.32 3.15
C SER A 220 5.78 -45.02 1.69
N ARG A 221 6.20 -43.79 1.36
CA ARG A 221 6.61 -43.40 -0.01
C ARG A 221 8.11 -43.16 -0.18
N GLU A 222 8.91 -43.23 0.89
CA GLU A 222 10.38 -43.10 0.84
C GLU A 222 11.13 -44.45 0.80
N ALA A 223 10.44 -45.59 0.72
CA ALA A 223 11.07 -46.91 0.75
C ALA A 223 11.40 -47.53 -0.63
N VAL A 224 11.27 -46.80 -1.75
CA VAL A 224 11.68 -47.30 -3.07
C VAL A 224 12.35 -46.18 -3.88
N ALA A 225 13.63 -45.94 -3.61
CA ALA A 225 14.57 -45.32 -4.54
C ALA A 225 16.01 -45.67 -4.12
N GLU A 226 16.52 -46.76 -4.69
CA GLU A 226 17.93 -47.13 -4.63
C GLU A 226 18.77 -46.09 -5.38
N ALA A 227 19.81 -45.58 -4.74
CA ALA A 227 20.73 -44.59 -5.30
C ALA A 227 21.73 -45.22 -6.28
N PRO A 228 22.15 -44.51 -7.35
CA PRO A 228 23.45 -44.75 -7.96
C PRO A 228 24.48 -43.70 -7.54
N ALA A 229 25.73 -44.14 -7.44
CA ALA A 229 26.91 -43.38 -7.08
C ALA A 229 27.30 -42.36 -8.17
N SER A 230 27.01 -41.07 -7.98
CA SER A 230 27.65 -39.98 -8.75
C SER A 230 27.67 -38.63 -8.00
N ALA A 231 27.74 -38.64 -6.67
CA ALA A 231 27.61 -37.44 -5.85
C ALA A 231 28.86 -36.52 -5.83
N THR A 232 30.01 -36.96 -6.35
CA THR A 232 31.25 -36.17 -6.27
C THR A 232 31.38 -35.10 -7.38
N SER A 233 30.78 -35.31 -8.55
CA SER A 233 30.90 -34.34 -9.67
C SER A 233 29.95 -33.15 -9.57
N ALA A 234 28.82 -33.29 -8.85
CA ALA A 234 27.81 -32.25 -8.72
C ALA A 234 28.22 -31.16 -7.71
N GLU A 235 28.93 -31.53 -6.65
CA GLU A 235 29.45 -30.58 -5.66
C GLU A 235 30.63 -29.76 -6.23
N ASP A 236 31.49 -30.39 -7.03
CA ASP A 236 32.59 -29.72 -7.75
C ASP A 236 32.08 -28.70 -8.78
N GLU A 237 31.00 -29.01 -9.49
CA GLU A 237 30.39 -28.06 -10.44
C GLU A 237 29.76 -26.85 -9.72
N LYS A 238 29.16 -27.09 -8.54
CA LYS A 238 28.58 -26.04 -7.70
C LYS A 238 29.65 -25.13 -7.09
N ALA A 239 30.80 -25.69 -6.71
CA ALA A 239 31.97 -24.93 -6.24
C ALA A 239 32.54 -24.02 -7.34
N LYS A 240 32.72 -24.53 -8.56
CA LYS A 240 33.19 -23.75 -9.72
C LYS A 240 32.25 -22.60 -10.08
N ARG A 241 30.92 -22.82 -10.02
CA ARG A 241 29.92 -21.76 -10.26
C ARG A 241 29.97 -20.66 -9.20
N ARG A 242 30.22 -21.02 -7.93
CA ARG A 242 30.36 -20.06 -6.82
C ARG A 242 31.63 -19.22 -6.96
N GLU A 243 32.73 -19.83 -7.37
CA GLU A 243 34.00 -19.14 -7.60
C GLU A 243 33.93 -18.17 -8.79
N ALA A 244 33.30 -18.58 -9.90
CA ALA A 244 33.04 -17.72 -11.05
C ALA A 244 32.12 -16.53 -10.69
N ALA A 245 31.14 -16.73 -9.80
CA ALA A 245 30.28 -15.65 -9.30
C ALA A 245 31.04 -14.64 -8.42
N LEU A 246 31.98 -15.11 -7.59
CA LEU A 246 32.84 -14.24 -6.78
C LEU A 246 33.81 -13.43 -7.65
N GLN A 247 34.41 -14.04 -8.67
CA GLN A 247 35.29 -13.35 -9.63
C GLN A 247 34.52 -12.26 -10.41
N ARG A 248 33.28 -12.52 -10.83
CA ARG A 248 32.41 -11.51 -11.45
C ARG A 248 32.09 -10.36 -10.51
N LYS A 249 31.89 -10.63 -9.22
CA LYS A 249 31.63 -9.62 -8.19
C LYS A 249 32.87 -8.75 -7.95
N ALA A 250 34.06 -9.35 -7.90
CA ALA A 250 35.34 -8.65 -7.78
C ALA A 250 35.63 -7.76 -9.00
N ALA A 251 35.39 -8.26 -10.22
CA ALA A 251 35.54 -7.47 -11.45
C ALA A 251 34.58 -6.27 -11.51
N ARG A 252 33.38 -6.39 -10.90
CA ARG A 252 32.42 -5.29 -10.80
C ARG A 252 32.85 -4.25 -9.76
N ALA A 253 33.43 -4.68 -8.64
CA ALA A 253 34.01 -3.78 -7.63
C ALA A 253 35.18 -2.97 -8.20
N ALA A 254 36.11 -3.61 -8.92
CA ALA A 254 37.24 -2.92 -9.56
C ALA A 254 36.81 -1.90 -10.65
N LYS A 255 35.68 -2.15 -11.32
CA LYS A 255 35.06 -1.18 -12.25
C LYS A 255 34.40 0.01 -11.56
N THR A 256 34.06 -0.13 -10.28
CA THR A 256 33.45 0.94 -9.49
C THR A 256 34.55 1.87 -8.98
N GLU A 257 35.68 1.32 -8.54
CA GLU A 257 36.85 2.09 -8.10
C GLU A 257 37.52 2.91 -9.22
N THR A 258 37.47 2.43 -10.47
CA THR A 258 37.98 3.18 -11.64
C THR A 258 37.02 4.26 -12.14
N ALA A 259 35.74 4.24 -11.72
CA ALA A 259 34.79 5.32 -12.00
C ALA A 259 34.93 6.48 -10.99
N GLU A 260 35.56 6.24 -9.84
CA GLU A 260 35.67 7.19 -8.72
C GLU A 260 36.88 8.14 -8.85
N SER A 261 37.72 7.99 -9.88
CA SER A 261 38.91 8.83 -10.10
C SER A 261 38.76 9.87 -11.23
N ALA A 262 37.54 10.26 -11.60
CA ALA A 262 37.30 11.39 -12.51
C ALA A 262 37.17 12.70 -11.68
N PRO A 263 37.83 13.81 -12.06
CA PRO A 263 37.89 15.00 -11.22
C PRO A 263 36.52 15.70 -11.11
N SER A 264 36.18 16.07 -9.87
CA SER A 264 34.94 16.71 -9.45
C SER A 264 35.01 18.23 -9.60
N GLU A 265 34.45 18.76 -10.68
CA GLU A 265 34.05 20.17 -10.76
C GLU A 265 32.63 20.25 -11.33
N ALA A 266 31.64 20.30 -10.44
CA ALA A 266 30.30 20.83 -10.68
C ALA A 266 29.59 20.92 -9.32
N GLU A 267 29.65 22.10 -8.71
CA GLU A 267 28.94 22.42 -7.47
C GLU A 267 27.42 22.37 -7.68
N GLY A 268 26.74 21.64 -6.79
CA GLY A 268 25.37 21.95 -6.33
C GLY A 268 24.24 22.06 -7.35
N GLN A 269 23.79 20.95 -7.95
CA GLN A 269 22.45 20.88 -8.56
C GLN A 269 21.79 19.53 -8.25
N GLN A 270 20.62 19.56 -7.62
CA GLN A 270 19.79 18.36 -7.40
C GLN A 270 19.39 17.74 -8.75
N PRO A 271 19.39 16.40 -8.90
CA PRO A 271 19.34 15.69 -10.20
C PRO A 271 18.03 15.81 -10.99
N TRP A 272 17.09 16.65 -10.54
CA TRP A 272 15.75 16.85 -11.11
C TRP A 272 15.51 18.28 -11.60
N ASN A 273 16.40 19.22 -11.28
CA ASN A 273 16.31 20.65 -11.62
C ASN A 273 17.22 21.03 -12.79
N ASP A 274 17.15 20.23 -13.87
CA ASP A 274 17.81 20.60 -15.13
C ASP A 274 17.13 21.85 -15.70
N SER A 275 17.92 22.84 -16.11
CA SER A 275 17.41 23.99 -16.88
C SER A 275 16.79 23.52 -18.20
N GLU A 276 15.85 24.29 -18.77
CA GLU A 276 15.20 23.93 -20.05
C GLU A 276 16.22 23.69 -21.19
N ASP A 277 17.35 24.38 -21.16
CA ASP A 277 18.46 24.20 -22.10
C ASP A 277 19.14 22.83 -21.95
N GLU A 278 19.27 22.31 -20.72
CA GLU A 278 19.83 20.98 -20.47
C GLU A 278 18.87 19.87 -20.87
N LYS A 279 17.57 20.04 -20.63
CA LYS A 279 16.53 19.12 -21.11
C LYS A 279 16.52 19.06 -22.65
N ALA A 280 16.65 20.20 -23.33
CA ALA A 280 16.73 20.27 -24.79
C ALA A 280 17.94 19.51 -25.34
N LYS A 281 19.13 19.70 -24.74
CA LYS A 281 20.36 18.97 -25.11
C LYS A 281 20.23 17.46 -24.91
N ARG A 282 19.60 17.02 -23.81
CA ARG A 282 19.36 15.59 -23.54
C ARG A 282 18.38 14.98 -24.54
N ARG A 283 17.33 15.71 -24.92
CA ARG A 283 16.37 15.29 -25.95
C ARG A 283 17.02 15.16 -27.32
N GLU A 284 17.87 16.10 -27.70
CA GLU A 284 18.61 16.04 -28.96
C GLU A 284 19.60 14.85 -28.98
N ALA A 285 20.33 14.64 -27.88
CA ALA A 285 21.22 13.49 -27.75
C ALA A 285 20.47 12.14 -27.80
N ALA A 286 19.27 12.06 -27.22
CA ALA A 286 18.42 10.88 -27.30
C ALA A 286 17.91 10.62 -28.73
N LEU A 287 17.52 11.67 -29.46
CA LEU A 287 17.12 11.57 -30.87
C LEU A 287 18.29 11.11 -31.75
N ARG A 288 19.50 11.63 -31.54
CA ARG A 288 20.72 11.17 -32.24
C ARG A 288 21.02 9.70 -31.97
N ARG A 289 20.89 9.24 -30.72
CA ARG A 289 21.05 7.81 -30.38
C ARG A 289 19.99 6.94 -31.01
N LYS A 290 18.75 7.42 -31.11
CA LYS A 290 17.65 6.69 -31.74
C LYS A 290 17.85 6.60 -33.27
N ALA A 291 18.30 7.69 -33.91
CA ALA A 291 18.66 7.72 -35.32
C ALA A 291 19.83 6.77 -35.63
N ALA A 292 20.88 6.77 -34.81
CA ALA A 292 22.01 5.84 -34.97
C ALA A 292 21.59 4.36 -34.81
N ARG A 293 20.68 4.06 -33.89
CA ARG A 293 20.13 2.70 -33.74
C ARG A 293 19.21 2.31 -34.89
N ALA A 294 18.48 3.26 -35.47
CA ALA A 294 17.65 3.03 -36.65
C ALA A 294 18.50 2.78 -37.90
N ALA A 295 19.57 3.56 -38.10
CA ALA A 295 20.53 3.35 -39.18
C ALA A 295 21.21 1.98 -39.07
N LYS A 296 21.67 1.61 -37.87
CA LYS A 296 22.27 0.28 -37.64
C LYS A 296 21.29 -0.87 -37.92
N ARG A 297 20.01 -0.69 -37.57
CA ARG A 297 18.96 -1.69 -37.88
C ARG A 297 18.64 -1.79 -39.37
N ALA A 298 18.89 -0.73 -40.15
CA ALA A 298 18.72 -0.76 -41.60
C ALA A 298 19.88 -1.49 -42.28
N ASP A 299 21.13 -1.23 -41.85
CA ASP A 299 22.33 -1.95 -42.31
C ASP A 299 22.28 -3.45 -41.97
N ASP A 300 21.72 -3.83 -40.81
CA ASP A 300 21.58 -5.24 -40.40
C ASP A 300 20.46 -6.00 -41.18
N SER A 301 19.76 -5.33 -42.11
CA SER A 301 18.61 -5.89 -42.85
C SER A 301 18.79 -6.02 -44.37
N GLU A 302 19.98 -5.70 -44.90
CA GLU A 302 20.44 -6.04 -46.26
C GLU A 302 21.40 -7.25 -46.23
#